data_AF-A0A7W1AI38-F1
#
_entry.id   AF-A0A7W1AI38-F1
#
_cell.length_a   1.000
_cell.length_b   1.000
_cell.length_c   1.000
_cell.angle_alpha   90.00
_cell.angle_beta   90.00
_cell.angle_gamma   90.00
#
_symmetry.space_group_name_H-M   'P 1'
#
loop_
_entity.id
_entity.type
_entity.pdbx_description
1 polymer ?
#
loop_
_entity_poly.entity_id
_entity_poly.type
_entity_poly.pdbx_seq_one_letter_code
_entity_poly.pdbx_strand_id
1 'polypeptide(L)'
;MATQADVRRIALALPSVTELKDRFAFDVMTPSGKGKGIAWVWLERIHPKKARIPNAKILAIRVADQSEKAILLAADPDKFFTEDHYNG
;
A
#
# COMPACT_ATOMS: atom_id res chain seq x y z
N MET A 1 14.91 -11.99 -2.60
CA MET A 1 13.77 -11.49 -1.79
C MET A 1 13.48 -10.07 -2.22
N ALA A 2 12.22 -9.70 -2.41
CA ALA A 2 11.87 -8.34 -2.85
C ALA A 2 12.11 -7.31 -1.73
N THR A 3 12.45 -6.08 -2.12
CA THR A 3 12.77 -4.97 -1.22
C THR A 3 11.94 -3.73 -1.57
N GLN A 4 12.00 -2.71 -0.72
CA GLN A 4 11.42 -1.39 -1.04
C GLN A 4 12.05 -0.75 -2.29
N ALA A 5 13.29 -1.08 -2.64
CA ALA A 5 13.90 -0.63 -3.89
C ALA A 5 13.19 -1.22 -5.12
N ASP A 6 12.77 -2.48 -5.04
CA ASP A 6 11.98 -3.12 -6.10
C ASP A 6 10.60 -2.47 -6.24
N VAL A 7 9.95 -2.18 -5.12
CA VAL A 7 8.65 -1.50 -5.09
C VAL A 7 8.76 -0.11 -5.71
N ARG A 8 9.78 0.68 -5.33
CA ARG A 8 10.05 1.99 -5.91
C ARG A 8 10.26 1.90 -7.43
N ARG A 9 11.09 0.96 -7.88
CA ARG A 9 11.36 0.73 -9.30
C ARG A 9 10.07 0.40 -10.08
N ILE A 10 9.20 -0.44 -9.53
CA ILE A 10 7.93 -0.81 -10.17
C ILE A 10 6.94 0.36 -10.15
N ALA A 11 6.74 1.00 -9.01
CA ALA A 11 5.77 2.08 -8.85
C ALA A 11 6.12 3.29 -9.73
N LEU A 12 7.38 3.72 -9.74
CA LEU A 12 7.83 4.87 -10.53
C LEU A 12 7.95 4.58 -12.04
N ALA A 13 7.81 3.31 -12.46
CA ALA A 13 7.68 2.98 -13.89
C ALA A 13 6.25 3.22 -14.41
N LEU A 14 5.25 3.39 -13.52
CA LEU A 14 3.89 3.68 -13.92
C LEU A 14 3.72 5.17 -14.26
N PRO A 15 2.91 5.51 -15.27
CA PRO A 15 2.65 6.90 -15.64
C PRO A 15 2.10 7.71 -14.47
N SER A 16 2.61 8.93 -14.32
CA SER A 16 2.14 9.92 -13.35
C SER A 16 2.24 9.50 -11.88
N VAL A 17 3.05 8.49 -11.55
CA VAL A 17 3.29 8.08 -10.15
C VAL A 17 4.44 8.87 -9.55
N THR A 18 4.24 9.35 -8.32
CA THR A 18 5.24 10.05 -7.52
C THR A 18 5.37 9.39 -6.14
N GLU A 19 6.59 9.29 -5.63
CA GLU A 19 6.87 8.92 -4.24
C GLU A 19 6.67 10.12 -3.30
N LEU A 20 5.93 9.94 -2.21
CA LEU A 20 5.70 11.00 -1.22
C LEU A 20 6.95 11.25 -0.36
N LYS A 21 7.15 12.49 0.08
CA LYS A 21 8.35 12.89 0.83
C LYS A 21 8.39 12.35 2.27
N ASP A 22 7.25 12.31 2.94
CA ASP A 22 7.20 12.08 4.40
C ASP A 22 7.00 10.60 4.78
N ARG A 23 6.76 9.72 3.80
CA ARG A 23 6.52 8.29 4.01
C ARG A 23 6.77 7.51 2.74
N PHE A 24 7.09 6.23 2.90
CA PHE A 24 7.18 5.29 1.78
C PHE A 24 5.76 5.01 1.23
N ALA A 25 5.33 5.86 0.30
CA ALA A 25 4.02 5.82 -0.32
C ALA A 25 4.09 6.39 -1.75
N PHE A 26 3.23 5.89 -2.61
CA PHE A 26 3.20 6.20 -4.03
C PHE A 26 1.79 6.58 -4.44
N ASP A 27 1.68 7.75 -5.05
CA ASP A 27 0.43 8.33 -5.51
C ASP A 27 0.46 8.50 -7.02
N VAL A 28 -0.64 8.14 -7.68
CA VAL A 28 -0.91 8.60 -9.05
C VAL A 28 -1.39 10.05 -8.96
N MET A 29 -0.69 10.95 -9.63
CA MET A 29 -1.05 12.37 -9.71
C MET A 29 -2.16 12.58 -10.74
N THR A 30 -3.28 13.15 -10.30
CA THR A 30 -4.39 13.52 -11.20
C THR A 30 -4.10 14.85 -11.92
N PRO A 31 -4.79 15.15 -13.04
CA PRO A 31 -4.67 16.45 -13.71
C PRO A 31 -4.99 17.66 -12.82
N SER A 32 -5.80 17.47 -11.77
CA SER A 32 -6.09 18.48 -10.75
C SER A 32 -5.00 18.67 -9.70
N GLY A 33 -3.87 17.97 -9.82
CA GLY A 33 -2.75 18.02 -8.88
C GLY A 33 -2.97 17.25 -7.58
N LYS A 34 -4.06 16.48 -7.44
CA LYS A 34 -4.32 15.65 -6.26
C LYS A 34 -3.68 14.26 -6.42
N GLY A 35 -3.01 13.79 -5.38
CA GLY A 35 -2.50 12.42 -5.32
C GLY A 35 -3.60 11.41 -5.01
N LYS A 36 -3.58 10.26 -5.69
CA LYS A 36 -4.38 9.08 -5.35
C LYS A 36 -3.44 7.92 -5.03
N GLY A 37 -3.41 7.52 -3.76
CA GLY A 37 -2.55 6.45 -3.28
C GLY A 37 -2.84 5.10 -3.93
N ILE A 38 -1.77 4.47 -4.43
CA ILE A 38 -1.78 3.12 -5.02
C ILE A 38 -1.01 2.10 -4.19
N ALA A 39 0.03 2.51 -3.47
CA ALA A 39 0.78 1.67 -2.57
C ALA A 39 1.40 2.50 -1.43
N TRP A 40 1.36 2.02 -0.19
CA TRP A 40 1.93 2.72 0.97
C TRP A 40 2.32 1.76 2.08
N VAL A 41 3.35 2.14 2.84
CA VAL A 41 3.76 1.39 4.03
C VAL A 41 2.58 1.25 5.00
N TRP A 42 2.30 0.02 5.41
CA TRP A 42 1.27 -0.24 6.40
C TRP A 42 1.74 0.26 7.77
N LEU A 43 0.80 0.80 8.56
CA LEU A 43 1.08 1.29 9.90
C LEU A 43 0.59 0.26 10.92
N GLU A 44 1.54 -0.39 11.58
CA GLU A 44 1.29 -1.44 12.56
C GLU A 44 0.93 -0.88 13.93
N ARG A 45 -0.04 -1.51 14.60
CA ARG A 45 -0.31 -1.25 16.02
C ARG A 45 0.34 -2.34 16.88
N ILE A 46 1.56 -2.06 17.34
CA ILE A 46 2.30 -2.98 18.23
C ILE A 46 1.67 -3.06 19.63
N HIS A 47 1.16 -1.93 20.15
CA HIS A 47 0.55 -1.86 21.47
C HIS A 47 -0.90 -1.35 21.41
N PRO A 48 -1.85 -2.00 22.12
CA PRO A 48 -3.23 -1.51 22.20
C PRO A 48 -3.29 -0.04 22.64
N LYS A 49 -4.19 0.72 22.02
CA LYS A 49 -4.42 2.16 22.30
C LYS A 49 -3.19 3.08 22.09
N LYS A 50 -2.10 2.60 21.50
CA LYS A 50 -0.95 3.44 21.09
C LYS A 50 -1.03 3.81 19.60
N ALA A 51 -0.23 4.82 19.23
CA ALA A 51 -0.06 5.24 17.86
C ALA A 51 0.42 4.07 16.99
N ARG A 52 -0.04 4.02 15.73
CA ARG A 52 0.50 3.08 14.75
C ARG A 52 1.86 3.58 14.27
N ILE A 53 2.77 2.67 13.97
CA ILE A 53 4.11 3.00 13.44
C ILE A 53 4.33 2.32 12.08
N PRO A 54 5.12 2.90 11.16
CA PRO A 54 5.39 2.28 9.87
C PRO A 54 6.08 0.93 10.00
N ASN A 55 5.54 -0.09 9.31
CA ASN A 55 6.20 -1.39 9.15
C ASN A 55 6.71 -1.52 7.71
N ALA A 56 8.02 -1.36 7.53
CA ALA A 56 8.68 -1.39 6.22
C ALA A 56 8.58 -2.74 5.48
N LYS A 57 8.16 -3.81 6.16
CA LYS A 57 8.01 -5.16 5.57
C LYS A 57 6.63 -5.37 4.91
N ILE A 58 5.66 -4.48 5.17
CA ILE A 58 4.28 -4.66 4.74
C ILE A 58 3.83 -3.44 3.93
N LEU A 59 3.21 -3.71 2.78
CA LEU A 59 2.62 -2.70 1.91
C LEU A 59 1.10 -2.88 1.87
N ALA A 60 0.39 -1.79 2.10
CA ALA A 60 -0.99 -1.67 1.70
C ALA A 60 -1.02 -1.27 0.21
N ILE A 61 -1.84 -1.94 -0.57
CA ILE A 61 -1.98 -1.70 -2.01
C ILE A 61 -3.45 -1.48 -2.36
N ARG A 62 -3.69 -0.65 -3.38
CA ARG A 62 -5.01 -0.51 -3.98
C ARG A 62 -5.17 -1.59 -5.05
N VAL A 63 -6.32 -2.26 -5.05
CA VAL A 63 -6.71 -3.28 -6.04
C VAL A 63 -7.88 -2.75 -6.88
N ALA A 64 -8.19 -3.46 -7.98
CA ALA A 64 -9.21 -2.98 -8.92
C ALA A 64 -10.62 -2.93 -8.31
N ASP A 65 -11.00 -3.99 -7.59
CA ASP A 65 -12.31 -4.14 -6.96
C ASP A 65 -12.30 -5.17 -5.81
N GLN A 66 -13.47 -5.42 -5.21
CA GLN A 66 -13.62 -6.39 -4.11
C GLN A 66 -13.36 -7.83 -4.53
N SER A 67 -13.60 -8.18 -5.80
CA SER A 67 -13.37 -9.53 -6.31
C SER A 67 -11.87 -9.80 -6.38
N GLU A 68 -11.09 -8.87 -6.93
CA GLU A 68 -9.62 -8.93 -6.92
C GLU A 68 -9.05 -8.99 -5.50
N LYS A 69 -9.62 -8.20 -4.56
CA LYS A 69 -9.25 -8.28 -3.13
C LYS A 69 -9.48 -9.68 -2.58
N ALA A 70 -10.65 -10.27 -2.82
CA ALA A 70 -11.00 -11.60 -2.34
C ALA A 70 -10.09 -12.69 -2.93
N ILE A 71 -9.75 -12.59 -4.22
CA ILE A 71 -8.83 -13.51 -4.90
C ILE A 71 -7.45 -13.46 -4.25
N LEU A 72 -6.88 -12.27 -4.02
CA LEU A 72 -5.56 -12.14 -3.39
C LEU A 72 -5.55 -12.72 -1.96
N LEU A 73 -6.56 -12.39 -1.16
CA LEU A 73 -6.68 -12.91 0.21
C LEU A 73 -6.79 -14.44 0.24
N ALA A 74 -7.48 -15.04 -0.74
CA ALA A 74 -7.62 -16.49 -0.85
C ALA A 74 -6.37 -17.19 -1.42
N ALA A 75 -5.56 -16.48 -2.22
CA ALA A 75 -4.42 -17.06 -2.91
C ALA A 75 -3.29 -17.47 -1.96
N ASP A 76 -3.03 -16.66 -0.92
CA ASP A 76 -2.00 -16.95 0.09
C ASP A 76 -2.29 -16.17 1.39
N PRO A 77 -3.04 -16.76 2.34
CA PRO A 77 -3.44 -16.10 3.58
C PRO A 77 -2.29 -15.71 4.52
N ASP A 78 -1.10 -16.32 4.34
CA ASP A 78 0.09 -15.98 5.14
C ASP A 78 0.78 -14.71 4.61
N LYS A 79 0.52 -14.35 3.34
CA LYS A 79 1.09 -13.16 2.68
C LYS A 79 0.08 -12.03 2.54
N PHE A 80 -1.17 -12.35 2.25
CA PHE A 80 -2.22 -11.38 1.98
C PHE A 80 -3.22 -11.36 3.12
N PHE A 81 -3.41 -10.19 3.72
CA PHE A 81 -4.36 -9.98 4.79
C PHE A 81 -5.01 -8.60 4.66
N THR A 82 -6.09 -8.38 5.41
CA THR A 82 -6.81 -7.09 5.46
C THR A 82 -7.18 -6.76 6.90
N GLU A 83 -7.46 -5.48 7.15
CA GLU A 83 -8.04 -4.99 8.40
C GLU A 83 -9.33 -4.21 8.09
N ASP A 84 -10.16 -3.98 9.10
CA ASP A 84 -11.45 -3.29 8.94
C ASP A 84 -11.33 -1.91 8.27
N HIS A 85 -10.23 -1.19 8.50
CA HIS A 85 -10.04 0.14 7.90
C HIS A 85 -9.82 0.10 6.38
N TYR A 86 -9.44 -1.06 5.83
CA TYR A 86 -9.30 -1.31 4.39
C TYR A 86 -10.56 -1.93 3.77
N ASN A 87 -11.67 -2.03 4.51
CA ASN A 87 -12.94 -2.46 3.98
C ASN A 87 -13.71 -1.23 3.47
N GLY A 88 -13.70 -1.05 2.14
CA GLY A 88 -14.41 0.00 1.42
C GLY A 88 -14.45 -0.34 -0.05
#